data_AF-D3AV23-F1
#
_entry.id   AF-D3AV23-F1
#
_cell.length_a   1.000
_cell.length_b   1.000
_cell.length_c   1.000
_cell.angle_alpha   90.00
_cell.angle_beta   90.00
_cell.angle_gamma   90.00
#
_symmetry.space_group_name_H-M   'P 1'
#
loop_
_entity.id
_entity.type
_entity.pdbx_description
1 polymer ?
#
loop_
_entity_poly.entity_id
_entity_poly.type
_entity_poly.pdbx_seq_one_letter_code
_entity_poly.pdbx_strand_id
1 'polypeptide(L)'
;NVILYRTIPQNMQGRIFAVRNAIQYWTIPTGILLGGFLADYVFEPFMCADGGIQTVLHRLTGYGAGSGMAVMFLCTGILGSLSCFFCYKKMKKNG
;
A
#
# COMPACT_ATOMS: atom_id res chain seq x y z
N ASN A 1 32.44 11.11 3.12
CA ASN A 1 31.57 11.46 1.99
C ASN A 1 32.31 11.47 0.64
N VAL A 2 33.22 10.50 0.37
CA VAL A 2 34.18 10.58 -0.77
C VAL A 2 34.35 9.27 -1.55
N ILE A 3 33.69 8.17 -1.16
CA ILE A 3 33.95 6.84 -1.75
C ILE A 3 33.24 6.63 -3.11
N LEU A 4 32.22 7.44 -3.44
CA LEU A 4 31.40 7.26 -4.65
C LEU A 4 32.05 7.80 -5.94
N TYR A 5 33.19 8.49 -5.86
CA TYR A 5 33.77 9.22 -7.01
C TYR A 5 34.70 8.41 -7.91
N ARG A 6 34.99 7.12 -7.61
CA ARG A 6 36.06 6.39 -8.30
C ARG A 6 35.66 5.38 -9.38
N THR A 7 34.38 5.02 -9.54
CA THR A 7 34.05 3.85 -10.40
C THR A 7 32.85 4.03 -11.33
N ILE A 8 32.35 5.25 -11.56
CA ILE A 8 31.28 5.43 -12.56
C ILE A 8 31.63 6.60 -13.49
N PRO A 9 31.87 6.36 -14.79
CA PRO A 9 32.13 7.42 -15.76
C PRO A 9 30.94 8.40 -15.77
N GLN A 10 31.23 9.71 -15.76
CA GLN A 10 30.25 10.79 -15.63
C GLN A 10 29.07 10.72 -16.63
N ASN A 11 29.27 10.04 -17.76
CA ASN A 11 28.26 9.82 -18.81
C ASN A 11 27.13 8.84 -18.38
N MET A 12 27.42 7.88 -17.49
CA MET A 12 26.44 6.85 -17.06
C MET A 12 25.64 7.27 -15.82
N GLN A 13 26.13 8.23 -15.02
CA GLN A 13 25.43 8.73 -13.83
C GLN A 13 24.13 9.46 -14.20
N GLY A 14 24.11 10.24 -15.29
CA GLY A 14 22.89 10.87 -15.80
C GLY A 14 21.82 9.85 -16.22
N ARG A 15 22.24 8.71 -16.79
CA ARG A 15 21.34 7.61 -17.19
C ARG A 15 20.80 6.84 -15.98
N ILE A 16 21.65 6.50 -15.01
CA ILE A 16 21.21 5.82 -13.78
C ILE A 16 20.28 6.73 -12.97
N PHE A 17 20.55 8.04 -12.92
CA PHE A 17 19.70 9.02 -12.24
C PHE A 17 18.36 9.24 -12.98
N ALA A 18 18.38 9.27 -14.32
CA ALA A 18 17.17 9.32 -15.15
C ALA A 18 16.32 8.05 -15.01
N VAL A 19 16.95 6.87 -15.01
CA VAL A 19 16.26 5.58 -14.79
C VAL A 19 15.66 5.52 -13.38
N ARG A 20 16.38 5.99 -12.36
CA ARG A 20 15.85 6.02 -10.99
C ARG A 20 14.66 6.97 -10.86
N ASN A 21 14.71 8.14 -11.47
CA ASN A 21 13.56 9.06 -11.53
C ASN A 21 12.40 8.45 -12.33
N ALA A 22 12.66 7.82 -13.47
CA ALA A 22 11.63 7.14 -14.25
C ALA A 22 10.94 6.05 -13.41
N ILE A 23 11.70 5.17 -12.74
CA ILE A 23 11.12 4.15 -11.85
C ILE A 23 10.31 4.81 -10.72
N GLN A 24 10.80 5.90 -10.13
CA GLN A 24 10.10 6.59 -9.04
C GLN A 24 8.77 7.22 -9.50
N TYR A 25 8.72 7.78 -10.71
CA TYR A 25 7.49 8.28 -11.31
C TYR A 25 6.55 7.17 -11.79
N TRP A 26 7.07 5.99 -12.11
CA TRP A 26 6.28 4.82 -12.50
C TRP A 26 5.58 4.14 -11.33
N THR A 27 6.13 4.24 -10.12
CA THR A 27 5.52 3.63 -8.92
C THR A 27 4.13 4.20 -8.62
N ILE A 28 3.91 5.50 -8.89
CA ILE A 28 2.64 6.18 -8.61
C ILE A 28 1.49 5.62 -9.47
N PRO A 29 1.55 5.67 -10.82
CA PRO A 29 0.48 5.15 -11.66
C PRO A 29 0.33 3.64 -11.51
N THR A 30 1.44 2.90 -11.35
CA THR A 30 1.38 1.44 -11.19
C THR A 30 0.68 1.06 -9.87
N GLY A 31 0.96 1.77 -8.79
CA GLY A 31 0.31 1.57 -7.50
C GLY A 31 -1.18 1.90 -7.52
N ILE A 32 -1.58 2.98 -8.21
CA ILE A 32 -2.99 3.35 -8.36
C ILE A 32 -3.75 2.31 -9.19
N LEU A 33 -3.17 1.88 -10.32
CA LEU A 33 -3.77 0.84 -11.18
C LEU A 33 -3.92 -0.49 -10.44
N LEU A 34 -2.86 -0.93 -9.75
CA LEU A 34 -2.90 -2.17 -8.97
C LEU A 34 -3.86 -2.05 -7.78
N GLY A 35 -3.91 -0.89 -7.11
CA GLY A 35 -4.82 -0.65 -5.98
C GLY A 35 -6.29 -0.69 -6.40
N GLY A 36 -6.64 -0.02 -7.51
CA GLY A 36 -7.98 -0.09 -8.09
C GLY A 36 -8.33 -1.51 -8.54
N PHE A 37 -7.41 -2.18 -9.25
CA PHE A 37 -7.62 -3.56 -9.68
C PHE A 37 -7.83 -4.53 -8.50
N LEU A 38 -7.07 -4.38 -7.41
CA LEU A 38 -7.26 -5.20 -6.21
C LEU A 38 -8.62 -4.91 -5.54
N ALA A 39 -9.01 -3.64 -5.47
CA ALA A 39 -10.29 -3.24 -4.90
C ALA A 39 -11.46 -3.87 -5.67
N ASP A 40 -11.45 -3.75 -6.99
CA ASP A 40 -12.55 -4.18 -7.85
C ASP A 40 -12.56 -5.70 -8.09
N TYR A 41 -11.38 -6.34 -8.17
CA TYR A 41 -11.27 -7.74 -8.57
C TYR A 41 -11.05 -8.73 -7.42
N VAL A 42 -10.65 -8.26 -6.23
CA VAL A 42 -10.44 -9.11 -5.04
C VAL A 42 -11.41 -8.72 -3.93
N PHE A 43 -11.48 -7.44 -3.57
CA PHE A 43 -12.32 -7.01 -2.46
C PHE A 43 -13.80 -6.95 -2.82
N GLU A 44 -14.16 -6.47 -4.01
CA GLU A 44 -15.56 -6.42 -4.45
C GLU A 44 -16.21 -7.82 -4.57
N PRO A 45 -15.59 -8.87 -5.16
CA PRO A 45 -16.15 -10.22 -5.12
C PRO A 45 -16.14 -10.82 -3.71
N PHE A 46 -15.17 -10.48 -2.85
CA PHE A 46 -15.15 -10.90 -1.46
C PHE A 46 -16.32 -10.31 -0.65
N MET A 47 -16.77 -9.10 -1.02
CA MET A 47 -17.94 -8.45 -0.44
C MET A 47 -19.27 -8.93 -1.05
N CYS A 48 -19.27 -9.33 -2.33
CA CYS A 48 -20.43 -9.94 -2.97
C CYS A 48 -20.70 -11.38 -2.49
N ALA A 49 -19.72 -12.04 -1.88
CA ALA A 49 -19.92 -13.37 -1.30
C ALA A 49 -20.89 -13.31 -0.12
N ASP A 50 -21.96 -14.12 -0.17
CA ASP A 50 -22.94 -14.19 0.91
C ASP A 50 -22.33 -14.78 2.19
N GLY A 51 -22.18 -13.95 3.22
CA GLY A 51 -21.80 -14.40 4.55
C GLY A 51 -22.00 -13.33 5.63
N GLY A 52 -22.02 -13.76 6.90
CA GLY A 52 -22.35 -12.88 8.03
C GLY A 52 -21.34 -11.76 8.26
N ILE A 53 -20.07 -11.99 7.89
CA ILE A 53 -18.99 -10.98 8.00
C ILE A 53 -19.18 -9.90 6.93
N GLN A 54 -19.63 -10.27 5.74
CA GLN A 54 -19.91 -9.37 4.63
C GLN A 54 -21.08 -8.44 4.95
N THR A 55 -22.12 -8.94 5.62
CA THR A 55 -23.24 -8.10 6.11
C THR A 55 -22.77 -7.01 7.09
N VAL A 56 -21.83 -7.33 7.97
CA VAL A 56 -21.24 -6.36 8.91
C VAL A 56 -20.34 -5.36 8.18
N LEU A 57 -19.52 -5.84 7.25
CA LEU A 57 -18.67 -5.00 6.40
C LEU A 57 -19.51 -4.03 5.56
N HIS A 58 -20.55 -4.49 4.85
CA HIS A 58 -21.46 -3.62 4.11
C HIS A 58 -22.17 -2.60 4.99
N ARG A 59 -22.46 -2.92 6.26
CA ARG A 59 -23.05 -1.96 7.20
C ARG A 59 -22.07 -0.85 7.59
N LEU A 60 -20.76 -1.13 7.57
CA LEU A 60 -19.68 -0.19 7.88
C LEU A 60 -19.21 0.60 6.65
N THR A 61 -19.08 -0.05 5.50
CA THR A 61 -18.55 0.55 4.26
C THR A 61 -19.64 1.06 3.31
N GLY A 62 -20.89 0.65 3.50
CA GLY A 62 -22.01 0.93 2.59
C GLY A 62 -22.18 -0.16 1.52
N TYR A 63 -23.37 -0.21 0.92
CA TYR A 63 -23.69 -1.07 -0.22
C TYR A 63 -23.53 -0.27 -1.52
N GLY A 64 -22.63 -0.66 -2.41
CA GLY A 64 -22.46 -0.02 -3.73
C GLY A 64 -21.04 -0.10 -4.33
N ALA A 65 -20.88 0.48 -5.52
CA ALA A 65 -19.61 0.58 -6.23
C ALA A 65 -18.60 1.42 -5.40
N GLY A 66 -17.41 0.85 -5.14
CA GLY A 66 -16.39 1.47 -4.28
C GLY A 66 -16.32 0.91 -2.86
N SER A 67 -17.17 -0.07 -2.54
CA SER A 67 -17.11 -0.78 -1.27
C SER A 67 -15.79 -1.55 -1.09
N GLY A 68 -15.22 -2.09 -2.18
CA GLY A 68 -13.90 -2.73 -2.16
C GLY A 68 -12.78 -1.80 -1.69
N MET A 69 -12.76 -0.55 -2.16
CA MET A 69 -11.78 0.46 -1.73
C MET A 69 -11.97 0.84 -0.26
N ALA A 70 -13.21 0.96 0.22
CA ALA A 70 -13.51 1.27 1.61
C ALA A 70 -12.99 0.17 2.58
N VAL A 71 -13.11 -1.11 2.19
CA VAL A 71 -12.54 -2.23 2.96
C VAL A 71 -11.02 -2.16 3.01
N MET A 72 -10.35 -1.80 1.91
CA MET A 72 -8.90 -1.64 1.89
C MET A 72 -8.44 -0.54 2.87
N PHE A 73 -9.14 0.59 2.94
CA PHE A 73 -8.84 1.64 3.91
C PHE A 73 -9.09 1.19 5.35
N LEU A 74 -10.20 0.51 5.63
CA LEU A 74 -10.48 -0.04 6.95
C LEU A 74 -9.41 -1.04 7.40
N CYS A 75 -9.04 -2.00 6.53
CA CYS A 75 -7.97 -2.95 6.82
C CYS A 75 -6.64 -2.26 7.10
N THR A 76 -6.28 -1.28 6.26
CA THR A 76 -5.04 -0.51 6.43
C THR A 76 -5.05 0.27 7.75
N GLY A 77 -6.19 0.87 8.11
CA GLY A 77 -6.37 1.57 9.39
C GLY A 77 -6.21 0.62 10.58
N ILE A 78 -6.89 -0.52 10.57
CA ILE A 78 -6.82 -1.53 11.64
C ILE A 78 -5.39 -2.07 11.78
N LEU A 79 -4.74 -2.44 10.68
CA LEU A 79 -3.37 -2.92 10.67
C LEU A 79 -2.39 -1.83 11.13
N GLY A 80 -2.60 -0.57 10.74
CA GLY A 80 -1.80 0.56 11.18
C GLY A 80 -1.93 0.80 12.69
N SER A 81 -3.16 0.80 13.21
CA SER A 81 -3.43 0.92 14.64
C SER A 81 -2.85 -0.26 15.43
N LEU A 82 -2.99 -1.49 14.94
CA LEU A 82 -2.39 -2.68 15.55
C LEU A 82 -0.88 -2.58 15.53
N SER A 83 -0.27 -2.21 14.41
CA SER A 83 1.17 -2.03 14.28
C SER A 83 1.70 -1.00 15.28
N CYS A 84 1.01 0.14 15.41
CA CYS A 84 1.32 1.15 16.42
C CYS A 84 1.21 0.59 17.84
N PHE A 85 0.12 -0.13 18.15
CA PHE A 85 -0.10 -0.74 19.45
C PHE A 85 0.94 -1.83 19.79
N PHE A 86 1.31 -2.67 18.82
CA PHE A 86 2.36 -3.68 18.96
C PHE A 86 3.73 -3.04 19.13
N CYS A 87 4.03 -1.99 18.37
CA CYS A 87 5.26 -1.22 18.50
C CYS A 87 5.36 -0.58 19.91
N TYR A 88 4.27 0.02 20.37
CA TYR A 88 4.16 0.59 21.71
C TYR A 88 4.37 -0.47 22.81
N LYS A 89 3.71 -1.64 22.70
CA LYS A 89 3.94 -2.76 23.63
C LYS A 89 5.37 -3.28 23.56
N LYS A 90 5.99 -3.32 22.39
CA LYS A 90 7.37 -3.78 22.18
C LYS A 90 8.37 -2.82 22.81
N MET A 91 8.15 -1.50 22.72
CA MET A 91 8.96 -0.49 23.40
C MET A 91 8.83 -0.59 24.93
N LYS A 92 7.62 -0.79 25.47
CA LYS A 92 7.42 -0.94 26.92
C LYS A 92 8.03 -2.22 27.51
N LYS A 93 8.24 -3.26 26.70
CA LYS A 93 8.83 -4.54 27.14
C LYS A 93 10.37 -4.53 27.17
N ASN A 94 11.01 -3.54 26.53
CA ASN A 94 12.47 -3.43 26.40
C ASN A 94 13.09 -2.31 27.26
N GLY A 95 12.33 -1.72 28.19
CA GLY A 95 12.82 -0.79 29.21
C GLY A 95 12.44 -1.29 30.59
#